data_AF-A0A1Y3A910-F1
#
_entry.id   AF-A0A1Y3A910-F1
#
_cell.length_a   1.000
_cell.length_b   1.000
_cell.length_c   1.000
_cell.angle_alpha   90.00
_cell.angle_beta   90.00
_cell.angle_gamma   90.00
#
_symmetry.space_group_name_H-M   'P 1'
#
loop_
_entity.id
_entity.type
_entity.pdbx_description
1 polymer ?
#
loop_
_entity_poly.entity_id
_entity_poly.type
_entity_poly.pdbx_seq_one_letter_code
_entity_poly.pdbx_strand_id
1 'polypeptide(L)'
;MDDPDELAPAVRSILSAARERSTGGADAGGTVSVSPRDLSAAFGRAESDGRVPLIAEVKPTSPTTEGRREDDPVALAEGMVAGGAAALSVLTEPEHFGGSVDTLERVREAVDVPVLRKDFVVEESQLDAVESDVVLLIARFVGDD
;
A
#
# COMPACT_ATOMS: atom_id res chain seq x y z
N MET A 1 -23.54 -7.66 -9.94
CA MET A 1 -23.52 -7.81 -8.47
C MET A 1 -23.03 -9.23 -8.25
N ASP A 2 -21.71 -9.38 -8.11
CA ASP A 2 -21.09 -10.70 -7.98
C ASP A 2 -21.43 -11.27 -6.61
N ASP A 3 -21.85 -12.53 -6.58
CA ASP A 3 -22.22 -13.25 -5.38
C ASP A 3 -20.99 -13.33 -4.44
N PRO A 4 -21.05 -12.87 -3.17
CA PRO A 4 -19.96 -13.08 -2.21
C PRO A 4 -19.59 -14.56 -2.04
N ASP A 5 -20.46 -15.49 -2.44
CA ASP A 5 -20.18 -16.92 -2.50
C ASP A 5 -19.30 -17.38 -3.68
N GLU A 6 -18.90 -16.49 -4.59
CA GLU A 6 -17.97 -16.79 -5.70
C GLU A 6 -16.51 -16.42 -5.40
N LEU A 7 -16.24 -15.80 -4.25
CA LEU A 7 -14.87 -15.44 -3.85
C LEU A 7 -14.08 -16.66 -3.38
N ALA A 8 -12.83 -16.78 -3.83
CA ALA A 8 -11.90 -17.78 -3.31
C ALA A 8 -11.73 -17.62 -1.79
N PRO A 9 -11.57 -18.71 -1.01
CA PRO A 9 -11.48 -18.65 0.45
C PRO A 9 -10.40 -17.68 0.97
N ALA A 10 -9.25 -17.61 0.30
CA ALA A 10 -8.18 -16.69 0.64
C ALA A 10 -8.61 -15.21 0.54
N VAL A 11 -9.37 -14.85 -0.50
CA VAL A 11 -9.86 -13.48 -0.68
C VAL A 11 -10.87 -13.12 0.40
N ARG A 12 -11.77 -14.05 0.77
CA ARG A 12 -12.72 -13.81 1.87
C ARG A 12 -11.99 -13.59 3.19
N SER A 13 -10.95 -14.38 3.47
CA SER A 13 -10.12 -14.22 4.65
C SER A 13 -9.43 -12.85 4.70
N ILE A 14 -8.83 -12.41 3.59
CA ILE A 14 -8.20 -11.08 3.48
C ILE A 14 -9.21 -9.97 3.76
N LEU A 15 -10.42 -10.06 3.20
CA LEU A 15 -11.46 -9.04 3.40
C LEU A 15 -12.00 -9.03 4.84
N SER A 16 -12.12 -10.19 5.50
CA SER A 16 -12.48 -10.26 6.92
C SER A 16 -11.42 -9.58 7.78
N ALA A 17 -10.16 -9.95 7.57
CA ALA A 17 -9.01 -9.37 8.27
C ALA A 17 -8.93 -7.85 8.10
N ALA A 18 -9.15 -7.35 6.88
CA ALA A 18 -9.19 -5.91 6.61
C ALA A 18 -10.26 -5.19 7.45
N ARG A 19 -11.48 -5.74 7.54
CA ARG A 19 -12.59 -5.18 8.32
C ARG A 19 -12.36 -5.25 9.83
N GLU A 20 -11.75 -6.33 10.31
CA GLU A 20 -11.40 -6.50 11.72
C GLU A 20 -10.37 -5.45 12.16
N ARG A 21 -9.40 -5.13 11.31
CA ARG A 21 -8.45 -4.02 11.56
C ARG A 21 -9.13 -2.66 11.62
N SER A 22 -10.21 -2.45 10.86
CA SER A 22 -11.02 -1.22 10.92
C SER A 22 -11.77 -1.06 12.24
N THR A 23 -12.19 -2.18 12.87
CA THR A 23 -13.02 -2.17 14.09
C THR A 23 -12.18 -2.24 15.38
N GLY A 24 -10.98 -2.82 15.33
CA GLY A 24 -10.04 -2.92 16.45
C GLY A 24 -9.30 -1.62 16.82
N GLY A 25 -9.43 -0.57 16.00
CA GLY A 25 -8.77 0.73 16.20
C GLY A 25 -9.62 1.80 16.89
N ALA A 26 -10.75 1.43 17.51
CA ALA A 26 -11.70 2.37 18.13
C ALA A 26 -11.15 3.15 19.35
N ASP A 27 -9.85 3.04 19.66
CA ASP A 27 -9.21 3.78 20.75
C ASP A 27 -7.75 4.14 20.44
N ALA A 28 -7.47 4.77 19.28
CA ALA A 28 -6.35 5.71 19.06
C ALA A 28 -6.26 6.18 17.59
N GLY A 29 -6.58 7.45 17.33
CA GLY A 29 -6.22 8.14 16.08
C GLY A 29 -7.41 8.86 15.44
N GLY A 30 -7.46 10.18 15.59
CA GLY A 30 -8.38 11.01 14.80
C GLY A 30 -8.00 11.01 13.32
N THR A 31 -8.73 11.78 12.51
CA THR A 31 -8.45 11.94 11.07
C THR A 31 -6.98 12.27 10.81
N VAL A 32 -6.33 11.47 9.95
CA VAL A 32 -4.93 11.69 9.58
C VAL A 32 -4.85 12.82 8.56
N SER A 33 -4.05 13.84 8.87
CA SER A 33 -3.78 14.93 7.93
C SER A 33 -2.55 14.59 7.10
N VAL A 34 -2.68 14.66 5.77
CA VAL A 34 -1.57 14.36 4.85
C VAL A 34 -1.22 15.58 4.01
N SER A 35 0.08 15.78 3.77
CA SER A 35 0.60 16.62 2.67
C SER A 35 1.10 15.68 1.57
N PRO A 36 0.23 15.23 0.65
CA PRO A 36 0.56 14.16 -0.27
C PRO A 36 1.56 14.63 -1.34
N ARG A 37 2.55 13.79 -1.63
CA ARG A 37 3.44 13.98 -2.77
C ARG A 37 2.67 13.71 -4.07
N ASP A 38 2.84 14.60 -5.06
CA ASP A 38 2.08 14.53 -6.31
C ASP A 38 2.59 13.39 -7.23
N LEU A 39 1.75 12.35 -7.39
CA LEU A 39 2.00 11.21 -8.28
C LEU A 39 2.07 11.61 -9.75
N SER A 40 1.17 12.48 -10.19
CA SER A 40 1.11 12.92 -11.59
C SER A 40 2.37 13.70 -11.95
N ALA A 41 2.83 14.57 -11.04
CA ALA A 41 4.09 15.29 -11.21
C ALA A 41 5.31 14.35 -11.20
N ALA A 42 5.30 13.31 -10.36
CA ALA A 42 6.37 12.31 -10.34
C ALA A 42 6.46 11.52 -11.66
N PHE A 43 5.30 11.15 -12.22
CA PHE A 43 5.25 10.50 -13.54
C PHE A 43 5.72 11.42 -14.66
N GLY A 44 5.26 12.67 -14.68
CA GLY A 44 5.70 13.66 -15.66
C GLY A 44 7.21 13.90 -15.63
N ARG A 45 7.84 13.89 -14.44
CA ARG A 45 9.30 13.94 -14.30
C ARG A 45 9.98 12.71 -14.92
N ALA A 46 9.48 11.50 -14.63
CA ALA A 46 10.04 10.29 -15.20
C ALA A 46 9.97 10.29 -16.74
N GLU A 47 8.83 10.67 -17.32
CA GLU A 47 8.64 10.77 -18.78
C GLU A 47 9.55 11.82 -19.40
N SER A 48 9.69 12.99 -18.76
CA SER A 48 10.57 14.08 -19.22
C SER A 48 12.04 13.67 -19.25
N ASP A 49 12.44 12.77 -18.35
CA ASP A 49 13.78 12.18 -18.32
C ASP A 49 13.94 11.00 -19.30
N GLY A 50 12.94 10.73 -20.14
CA GLY A 50 12.94 9.61 -21.10
C GLY A 50 12.79 8.23 -20.45
N ARG A 51 12.29 8.16 -19.22
CA ARG A 51 12.06 6.91 -18.47
C ARG A 51 10.58 6.53 -18.49
N VAL A 52 10.30 5.25 -18.36
CA VAL A 52 8.93 4.76 -18.11
C VAL A 52 8.60 5.03 -16.63
N PRO A 53 7.47 5.70 -16.31
CA PRO A 53 7.02 5.85 -14.93
C PRO A 53 6.75 4.49 -14.29
N LEU A 54 7.55 4.14 -13.29
CA LEU A 54 7.45 2.87 -12.58
C LEU A 54 7.06 3.12 -11.12
N ILE A 55 5.99 2.45 -10.67
CA ILE A 55 5.72 2.25 -9.24
C ILE A 55 6.39 0.94 -8.84
N ALA A 56 7.47 1.01 -8.05
CA ALA A 56 8.15 -0.19 -7.55
C ALA A 56 7.54 -0.66 -6.23
N GLU A 57 7.37 -1.97 -6.04
CA GLU A 57 6.73 -2.52 -4.83
C GLU A 57 7.75 -3.03 -3.82
N VAL A 58 7.70 -2.47 -2.60
CA VAL A 58 8.40 -3.00 -1.42
C VAL A 58 7.55 -4.13 -0.85
N LYS A 59 7.96 -5.37 -1.11
CA LYS A 59 7.23 -6.59 -0.73
C LYS A 59 8.07 -7.48 0.20
N PRO A 60 7.68 -7.63 1.48
CA PRO A 60 8.38 -8.49 2.43
C PRO A 60 8.28 -9.99 2.09
N THR A 61 7.09 -10.44 1.69
CA THR A 61 6.79 -11.84 1.38
C THR A 61 5.96 -11.94 0.10
N SER A 62 6.22 -12.92 -0.75
CA SER A 62 5.37 -13.24 -1.89
C SER A 62 4.68 -14.59 -1.67
N PRO A 63 3.33 -14.69 -1.65
CA PRO A 63 2.63 -15.97 -1.51
C PRO A 63 2.95 -16.97 -2.63
N THR A 64 3.44 -16.46 -3.77
CA THR A 64 3.71 -17.21 -5.00
C THR A 64 5.17 -17.66 -5.16
N THR A 65 6.05 -17.39 -4.19
CA THR A 65 7.47 -17.78 -4.26
C THR A 65 7.96 -18.11 -2.87
N GLU A 66 8.59 -19.28 -2.69
CA GLU A 66 9.13 -19.70 -1.40
C GLU A 66 10.26 -18.75 -0.97
N GLY A 67 10.08 -18.05 0.16
CA GLY A 67 11.11 -17.20 0.78
C GLY A 67 10.57 -15.88 1.34
N ARG A 68 10.95 -15.57 2.59
CA ARG A 68 10.80 -14.24 3.18
C ARG A 68 12.05 -13.43 2.85
N ARG A 69 11.91 -12.18 2.40
CA ARG A 69 13.06 -11.27 2.32
C ARG A 69 13.35 -10.74 3.72
N GLU A 70 14.60 -10.87 4.15
CA GLU A 70 15.11 -10.30 5.41
C GLU A 70 15.77 -8.92 5.19
N ASP A 71 15.78 -8.43 3.96
CA ASP A 71 16.31 -7.12 3.58
C ASP A 71 15.56 -6.00 4.34
N ASP A 72 16.27 -4.96 4.78
CA ASP A 72 15.64 -3.78 5.37
C ASP A 72 14.77 -3.08 4.32
N PRO A 73 13.44 -2.92 4.55
CA PRO A 73 12.54 -2.33 3.56
C PRO A 73 12.91 -0.90 3.19
N VAL A 74 13.54 -0.14 4.09
CA VAL A 74 14.01 1.23 3.82
C VAL A 74 15.16 1.20 2.83
N ALA A 75 16.21 0.40 3.08
CA ALA A 75 17.33 0.27 2.16
C ALA A 75 16.88 -0.22 0.76
N LEU A 76 15.89 -1.13 0.70
CA LEU A 76 15.31 -1.58 -0.55
C LEU A 76 14.59 -0.44 -1.29
N ALA A 77 13.78 0.34 -0.57
CA ALA A 77 13.07 1.50 -1.11
C ALA A 77 14.04 2.56 -1.67
N GLU A 78 15.08 2.92 -0.92
CA GLU A 78 16.12 3.85 -1.37
C GLU A 78 16.82 3.33 -2.64
N GLY A 79 17.14 2.03 -2.68
CA GLY A 79 17.72 1.38 -3.85
C GLY A 79 16.80 1.42 -5.09
N MET A 80 15.48 1.22 -4.89
CA MET A 80 14.49 1.33 -5.97
C MET A 80 14.40 2.77 -6.51
N VAL A 81 14.41 3.77 -5.63
CA VAL A 81 14.39 5.19 -6.00
C VAL A 81 15.67 5.56 -6.73
N ALA A 82 16.84 5.15 -6.24
CA ALA A 82 18.12 5.33 -6.92
C ALA A 82 18.17 4.64 -8.29
N GLY A 83 17.45 3.51 -8.44
CA GLY A 83 17.24 2.82 -9.71
C GLY A 83 16.26 3.50 -10.66
N GLY A 84 15.63 4.61 -10.25
CA GLY A 84 14.75 5.42 -11.09
C GLY A 84 13.25 5.15 -10.93
N ALA A 85 12.82 4.47 -9.85
CA ALA A 85 11.40 4.35 -9.53
C ALA A 85 10.77 5.75 -9.38
N ALA A 86 9.63 5.96 -10.03
CA ALA A 86 8.91 7.23 -9.98
C ALA A 86 8.05 7.36 -8.73
N ALA A 87 7.60 6.22 -8.18
CA ALA A 87 6.86 6.11 -6.93
C ALA A 87 7.10 4.72 -6.34
N LEU A 88 6.69 4.54 -5.08
CA LEU A 88 6.74 3.26 -4.39
C LEU A 88 5.34 2.77 -4.04
N SER A 89 5.20 1.47 -3.89
CA SER A 89 4.04 0.79 -3.33
C SER A 89 4.52 -0.04 -2.13
N VAL A 90 3.90 0.15 -0.97
CA VAL A 90 4.26 -0.59 0.26
C VAL A 90 3.06 -1.39 0.72
N LEU A 91 3.25 -2.70 0.91
CA LEU A 91 2.23 -3.59 1.47
C LEU A 91 2.05 -3.32 2.97
N THR A 92 0.83 -3.04 3.38
CA THR A 92 0.47 -2.84 4.81
C THR A 92 -0.37 -3.97 5.38
N GLU A 93 -0.84 -4.90 4.54
CA GLU A 93 -1.63 -6.06 4.96
C GLU A 93 -0.70 -7.10 5.67
N PRO A 94 -0.90 -7.38 6.97
CA PRO A 94 0.03 -8.19 7.75
C PRO A 94 -0.16 -9.71 7.60
N GLU A 95 -1.39 -10.21 7.45
CA GLU A 95 -1.69 -11.64 7.66
C GLU A 95 -1.31 -12.51 6.46
N HIS A 96 -1.55 -12.02 5.26
CA HIS A 96 -1.31 -12.73 4.00
C HIS A 96 -0.07 -12.21 3.28
N PHE A 97 0.31 -10.95 3.49
CA PHE A 97 1.44 -10.31 2.80
C PHE A 97 2.63 -9.95 3.71
N GLY A 98 2.46 -10.04 5.04
CA GLY A 98 3.51 -9.69 6.00
C GLY A 98 3.91 -8.21 5.98
N GLY A 99 3.00 -7.34 5.53
CA GLY A 99 3.13 -5.90 5.52
C GLY A 99 2.90 -5.26 6.89
N SER A 100 3.16 -3.96 7.01
CA SER A 100 2.79 -3.19 8.20
C SER A 100 2.69 -1.70 7.87
N VAL A 101 1.88 -0.96 8.64
CA VAL A 101 1.81 0.50 8.56
C VAL A 101 3.14 1.15 8.96
N ASP A 102 3.84 0.63 9.98
CA ASP A 102 5.17 1.09 10.40
C ASP A 102 6.20 1.02 9.25
N THR A 103 6.13 -0.03 8.41
CA THR A 103 6.99 -0.13 7.22
C THR A 103 6.69 0.99 6.24
N LEU A 104 5.41 1.32 6.03
CA LEU A 104 5.01 2.40 5.15
C LEU A 104 5.50 3.74 5.67
N GLU A 105 5.34 4.04 6.97
CA GLU A 105 5.84 5.27 7.58
C GLU A 105 7.36 5.41 7.39
N ARG A 106 8.12 4.38 7.79
CA ARG A 106 9.58 4.38 7.66
C ARG A 106 10.05 4.56 6.22
N VAL A 107 9.39 3.91 5.25
CA VAL A 107 9.71 4.08 3.83
C VAL A 107 9.37 5.49 3.37
N ARG A 108 8.19 6.01 3.74
CA ARG A 108 7.72 7.35 3.36
C ARG A 108 8.64 8.44 3.90
N GLU A 109 9.18 8.29 5.10
CA GLU A 109 10.15 9.21 5.71
C GLU A 109 11.52 9.20 5.00
N ALA A 110 11.94 8.06 4.46
CA ALA A 110 13.27 7.89 3.88
C ALA A 110 13.37 8.30 2.40
N VAL A 111 12.25 8.48 1.70
CA VAL A 111 12.24 8.78 0.26
C VAL A 111 11.46 10.04 -0.10
N ASP A 112 11.85 10.67 -1.21
CA ASP A 112 11.21 11.89 -1.72
C ASP A 112 10.17 11.64 -2.83
N VAL A 113 9.94 10.38 -3.19
CA VAL A 113 8.93 9.99 -4.18
C VAL A 113 7.58 9.67 -3.51
N PRO A 114 6.45 9.76 -4.23
CA PRO A 114 5.15 9.34 -3.70
C PRO A 114 5.13 7.88 -3.27
N VAL A 115 4.48 7.60 -2.14
CA VAL A 115 4.31 6.25 -1.59
C VAL A 115 2.83 5.87 -1.55
N LEU A 116 2.51 4.80 -2.27
CA LEU A 116 1.20 4.17 -2.31
C LEU A 116 1.07 3.15 -1.17
N ARG A 117 -0.02 3.25 -0.41
CA ARG A 117 -0.46 2.19 0.50
C ARG A 117 -1.17 1.10 -0.28
N LYS A 118 -0.55 -0.09 -0.29
CA LYS A 118 -1.07 -1.30 -0.92
C LYS A 118 -1.75 -2.17 0.14
N ASP A 119 -3.06 -2.06 0.23
CA ASP A 119 -3.91 -2.82 1.16
C ASP A 119 -5.31 -3.01 0.57
N PHE A 120 -6.15 -3.78 1.25
CA PHE A 120 -7.57 -3.90 0.98
C PHE A 120 -8.33 -2.87 1.82
N VAL A 121 -8.64 -1.74 1.21
CA VAL A 121 -9.47 -0.68 1.80
C VAL A 121 -10.93 -0.91 1.40
N VAL A 122 -11.77 -1.18 2.40
CA VAL A 122 -13.19 -1.50 2.26
C VAL A 122 -14.08 -0.67 3.19
N GLU A 123 -13.50 0.07 4.13
CA GLU A 123 -14.16 0.99 5.07
C GLU A 123 -13.39 2.32 5.11
N GLU A 124 -14.10 3.44 5.25
CA GLU A 124 -13.48 4.78 5.26
C GLU A 124 -12.50 4.98 6.41
N SER A 125 -12.77 4.40 7.59
CA SER A 125 -11.86 4.50 8.75
C SER A 125 -10.48 3.93 8.49
N GLN A 126 -10.32 3.04 7.49
CA GLN A 126 -9.02 2.54 7.12
C GLN A 126 -8.16 3.61 6.48
N LEU A 127 -8.72 4.68 5.89
CA LEU A 127 -7.95 5.78 5.30
C LEU A 127 -7.09 6.50 6.34
N ASP A 128 -7.54 6.52 7.59
CA ASP A 128 -6.86 7.17 8.73
C ASP A 128 -5.83 6.25 9.41
N ALA A 129 -5.48 5.11 8.83
CA ALA A 129 -4.54 4.18 9.46
C ALA A 129 -3.08 4.67 9.44
N VAL A 130 -2.67 5.40 8.40
CA VAL A 130 -1.28 5.87 8.22
C VAL A 130 -1.20 6.94 7.12
N GLU A 131 -0.31 7.92 7.27
CA GLU A 131 -0.04 8.92 6.24
C GLU A 131 0.42 8.25 4.93
N SER A 132 -0.39 8.39 3.88
CA SER A 132 -0.12 7.81 2.56
C SER A 132 -0.29 8.89 1.48
N ASP A 133 0.59 8.91 0.48
CA ASP A 133 0.45 9.86 -0.64
C ASP A 133 -0.65 9.39 -1.60
N VAL A 134 -0.84 8.08 -1.71
CA VAL A 134 -1.83 7.41 -2.57
C VAL A 134 -2.37 6.17 -1.86
N VAL A 135 -3.63 5.81 -2.10
CA VAL A 135 -4.27 4.60 -1.56
C VAL A 135 -4.82 3.74 -2.71
N LEU A 136 -4.70 2.43 -2.57
CA LEU A 136 -5.32 1.48 -3.50
C LEU A 136 -6.82 1.30 -3.17
N LEU A 137 -7.69 1.59 -4.16
CA LEU A 137 -9.08 1.14 -4.15
C LEU A 137 -9.26 0.05 -5.20
N ILE A 138 -9.83 -1.08 -4.80
CA ILE A 138 -10.12 -2.19 -5.70
C ILE A 138 -11.60 -2.15 -6.04
N ALA A 139 -11.93 -1.77 -7.27
CA ALA A 139 -13.31 -1.56 -7.73
C ALA A 139 -14.27 -2.70 -7.40
N ARG A 140 -13.80 -3.96 -7.38
CA ARG A 140 -14.61 -5.13 -7.02
C ARG A 140 -15.08 -5.14 -5.56
N PHE A 141 -14.34 -4.47 -4.66
CA PHE A 141 -14.53 -4.55 -3.20
C PHE A 141 -15.01 -3.24 -2.58
N VAL A 142 -15.13 -2.19 -3.37
CA VAL A 142 -15.77 -0.92 -2.98
C VAL A 142 -17.17 -0.90 -3.59
N GLY A 143 -18.18 -0.51 -2.80
CA GLY A 143 -19.58 -0.47 -3.24
C GLY A 143 -19.86 0.69 -4.20
N ASP A 144 -21.07 0.68 -4.79
CA ASP A 144 -21.58 1.73 -5.69
C ASP A 144 -22.50 2.75 -4.98
N ASP A 145 -22.56 2.75 -3.63
CA ASP A 145 -23.44 3.65 -2.86
C ASP A 145 -23.05 5.14 -2.99
#